data_AF-A0A936U1S4-F1
#
_entry.id   AF-A0A936U1S4-F1
#
_cell.length_a   1.000
_cell.length_b   1.000
_cell.length_c   1.000
_cell.angle_alpha   90.00
_cell.angle_beta   90.00
_cell.angle_gamma   90.00
#
_symmetry.space_group_name_H-M   'P 1'
#
loop_
_entity.id
_entity.type
_entity.pdbx_description
1 polymer ?
#
loop_
_entity_poly.entity_id
_entity_poly.type
_entity_poly.pdbx_seq_one_letter_code
_entity_poly.pdbx_strand_id
1 'polypeptide(L)'
;MRWSDGARLGSWTLALALGGCAGDGPDETTMAVTTALDDTWLGELRADPSRFTAWVASDREGFVLLQQHRLEEAATRDGVVGLRARRELSALYAQLAHLQDLAYDGVLAESSAREAPISPAVLVFAALNQHDKKDAARPADTLPAPLTIPFPAPLARAAEPVQQRLAAHHAARDARDVGNLWGLAATPLWAEALGSGERRLYDPFFYRTVQLALAVDAPAEGPQALVFSGCLTLQDAQAEAQTSITTPELGCALAALTRLGVAPPQDVDDPQAASDLVAALDAALDPWLRATLASGDPGAIELFGDLRLVERCRARWLLALARADLHADRPRRALTFARLAVDLSAPREVSPVNHPGLFGTMAEAQARSGYHREALDALAPLSLHRPDLVGLTELLGDWAILVGLDRHGESKEN
;
A
#
# COMPACT_ATOMS: atom_id res chain seq x y z
N MET A 1 7.03 -28.40 -14.09
CA MET A 1 8.43 -28.00 -13.81
C MET A 1 8.35 -27.25 -12.49
N ARG A 2 8.67 -27.91 -11.37
CA ARG A 2 8.14 -27.56 -10.05
C ARG A 2 8.75 -26.26 -9.51
N TRP A 3 7.93 -25.25 -9.24
CA TRP A 3 8.28 -24.03 -8.50
C TRP A 3 8.42 -24.27 -6.97
N SER A 4 8.34 -25.53 -6.52
CA SER A 4 8.11 -25.88 -5.11
C SER A 4 9.32 -26.29 -4.27
N ASP A 5 10.57 -26.11 -4.73
CA ASP A 5 11.73 -26.33 -3.87
C ASP A 5 12.01 -25.07 -3.02
N GLY A 6 11.12 -24.77 -2.09
CA GLY A 6 11.29 -23.63 -1.18
C GLY A 6 10.14 -23.28 -0.25
N ALA A 7 8.99 -23.97 -0.26
CA ALA A 7 7.99 -23.92 0.80
C ALA A 7 6.98 -25.04 0.57
N ARG A 8 6.92 -26.03 1.46
CA ARG A 8 5.80 -26.98 1.48
C ARG A 8 4.56 -26.25 1.99
N LEU A 9 3.86 -25.54 1.09
CA LEU A 9 2.49 -25.12 1.32
C LEU A 9 1.64 -26.39 1.42
N GLY A 10 0.96 -26.54 2.55
CA GLY A 10 0.06 -27.66 2.81
C GLY A 10 -0.94 -27.78 1.66
N SER A 11 -1.10 -29.01 1.18
CA SER A 11 -2.13 -29.41 0.23
C SER A 11 -3.50 -29.00 0.77
N TRP A 12 -4.04 -27.88 0.28
CA TRP A 12 -5.42 -27.50 0.50
C TRP A 12 -6.30 -28.40 -0.36
N THR A 13 -6.96 -29.35 0.30
CA THR A 13 -8.04 -30.12 -0.30
C THR A 13 -9.20 -29.15 -0.57
N LEU A 14 -9.30 -28.67 -1.80
CA LEU A 14 -10.46 -27.92 -2.29
C LEU A 14 -11.64 -28.91 -2.30
N ALA A 15 -12.43 -28.90 -1.23
CA ALA A 15 -13.68 -29.62 -1.17
C ALA A 15 -14.67 -28.93 -2.12
N LEU A 16 -14.60 -29.28 -3.41
CA LEU A 16 -15.61 -28.97 -4.40
C LEU A 16 -16.92 -29.63 -3.97
N ALA A 17 -17.77 -28.86 -3.30
CA ALA A 17 -19.18 -29.19 -3.16
C ALA A 17 -19.83 -29.09 -4.56
N LEU A 18 -19.71 -30.16 -5.35
CA LEU A 18 -20.48 -30.38 -6.57
C LEU A 18 -21.93 -30.69 -6.18
N GLY A 19 -22.64 -29.69 -5.67
CA GLY A 19 -24.09 -29.70 -5.57
C GLY A 19 -24.65 -29.32 -6.93
N GLY A 20 -25.13 -30.31 -7.69
CA GLY A 20 -25.73 -30.10 -9.00
C GLY A 20 -27.02 -29.27 -8.93
N CYS A 21 -26.97 -28.06 -9.46
CA CYS A 21 -28.13 -27.38 -10.00
C CYS A 21 -28.10 -27.58 -11.52
N ALA A 22 -28.93 -28.50 -12.00
CA ALA A 22 -29.17 -28.72 -13.41
C ALA A 22 -30.07 -27.61 -13.96
N GLY A 23 -29.66 -27.01 -15.08
CA GLY A 23 -30.57 -26.39 -16.04
C GLY A 23 -30.79 -24.89 -15.87
N ASP A 24 -29.82 -24.09 -16.29
CA ASP A 24 -30.02 -22.99 -17.24
C ASP A 24 -28.65 -22.70 -17.86
N GLY A 25 -28.59 -22.33 -19.14
CA GLY A 25 -27.32 -21.99 -19.80
C GLY A 25 -26.60 -20.86 -19.07
N PRO A 26 -25.30 -20.63 -19.31
CA PRO A 26 -24.62 -19.47 -18.73
C PRO A 26 -25.41 -18.21 -19.11
N ASP A 27 -25.83 -17.44 -18.12
CA ASP A 27 -26.55 -16.18 -18.30
C ASP A 27 -25.75 -15.25 -19.22
N GLU A 28 -26.43 -14.44 -20.02
CA GLU A 28 -25.84 -13.51 -21.01
C GLU A 28 -24.79 -12.60 -20.34
N THR A 29 -25.07 -12.19 -19.09
CA THR A 29 -24.16 -11.44 -18.23
C THR A 29 -22.85 -12.19 -17.95
N THR A 30 -22.93 -13.49 -17.65
CA THR A 30 -21.77 -14.34 -17.36
C THR A 30 -20.89 -14.52 -18.60
N MET A 31 -21.51 -14.66 -19.79
CA MET A 31 -20.79 -14.73 -21.06
C MET A 31 -20.06 -13.42 -21.39
N ALA A 32 -20.71 -12.28 -21.15
CA ALA A 32 -20.11 -10.97 -21.37
C ALA A 32 -18.87 -10.75 -20.48
N VAL A 33 -18.96 -11.04 -19.18
CA VAL A 33 -17.83 -10.94 -18.24
C VAL A 33 -16.68 -11.86 -18.63
N THR A 34 -16.99 -13.11 -19.02
CA THR A 34 -15.98 -14.08 -19.44
C THR A 34 -15.20 -13.56 -20.64
N THR A 35 -15.91 -13.07 -21.66
CA THR A 35 -15.31 -12.47 -22.86
C THR A 35 -14.44 -11.26 -22.49
N ALA A 36 -14.93 -10.41 -21.59
CA ALA A 36 -14.23 -9.20 -21.19
C ALA A 36 -12.89 -9.47 -20.49
N LEU A 37 -12.80 -10.56 -19.71
CA LEU A 37 -11.58 -11.04 -19.06
C LEU A 37 -10.66 -11.82 -20.01
N ASP A 38 -11.20 -12.54 -20.97
CA ASP A 38 -10.41 -13.27 -21.97
C ASP A 38 -9.61 -12.31 -22.88
N ASP A 39 -10.08 -11.07 -23.05
CA ASP A 39 -9.38 -9.98 -23.76
C ASP A 39 -8.31 -9.24 -22.91
N THR A 40 -7.90 -9.80 -21.77
CA THR A 40 -6.94 -9.18 -20.83
C THR A 40 -5.67 -10.02 -20.70
N TRP A 41 -4.66 -9.52 -19.99
CA TRP A 41 -3.46 -10.33 -19.71
C TRP A 41 -3.78 -11.61 -18.91
N LEU A 42 -4.85 -11.63 -18.09
CA LEU A 42 -5.31 -12.85 -17.41
C LEU A 42 -5.85 -13.87 -18.41
N GLY A 43 -6.62 -13.41 -19.40
CA GLY A 43 -7.11 -14.21 -20.51
C GLY A 43 -5.97 -14.78 -21.37
N GLU A 44 -4.96 -13.96 -21.68
CA GLU A 44 -3.77 -14.41 -22.39
C GLU A 44 -3.02 -15.52 -21.64
N LEU A 45 -2.84 -15.38 -20.32
CA LEU A 45 -2.17 -16.40 -19.51
C LEU A 45 -3.02 -17.66 -19.34
N ARG A 46 -4.35 -17.54 -19.31
CA ARG A 46 -5.26 -18.68 -19.32
C ARG A 46 -5.16 -19.45 -20.64
N ALA A 47 -5.09 -18.74 -21.77
CA ALA A 47 -5.02 -19.34 -23.10
C ALA A 47 -3.65 -19.93 -23.44
N ASP A 48 -2.57 -19.31 -22.97
CA ASP A 48 -1.19 -19.74 -23.17
C ASP A 48 -0.32 -19.49 -21.92
N PRO A 49 -0.34 -20.43 -20.95
CA PRO A 49 0.43 -20.30 -19.71
C PRO A 49 1.95 -20.20 -19.93
N SER A 50 2.44 -20.67 -21.08
CA SER A 50 3.86 -20.59 -21.42
C SER A 50 4.33 -19.15 -21.63
N ARG A 51 3.41 -18.22 -21.98
CA ARG A 51 3.71 -16.78 -22.05
C ARG A 51 4.21 -16.22 -20.74
N PHE A 52 3.64 -16.64 -19.61
CA PHE A 52 4.13 -16.20 -18.31
C PHE A 52 5.61 -16.56 -18.14
N THR A 53 5.97 -17.81 -18.49
CA THR A 53 7.37 -18.26 -18.44
C THR A 53 8.26 -17.40 -19.33
N ALA A 54 7.81 -17.05 -20.53
CA ALA A 54 8.55 -16.16 -21.43
C ALA A 54 8.70 -14.74 -20.85
N TRP A 55 7.66 -14.19 -20.23
CA TRP A 55 7.69 -12.85 -19.62
C TRP A 55 8.67 -12.80 -18.44
N VAL A 56 8.66 -13.80 -17.57
CA VAL A 56 9.54 -13.84 -16.38
C VAL A 56 10.93 -14.37 -16.68
N ALA A 57 11.20 -14.97 -17.85
CA ALA A 57 12.49 -15.56 -18.19
C ALA A 57 13.65 -14.57 -18.12
N SER A 58 13.39 -13.29 -18.42
CA SER A 58 14.40 -12.23 -18.41
C SER A 58 14.85 -11.81 -17.02
N ASP A 59 14.00 -11.94 -16.00
CA ASP A 59 14.32 -11.61 -14.60
C ASP A 59 13.46 -12.42 -13.61
N ARG A 60 13.63 -13.75 -13.61
CA ARG A 60 12.80 -14.63 -12.78
C ARG A 60 12.92 -14.32 -11.29
N GLU A 61 14.12 -14.04 -10.82
CA GLU A 61 14.38 -13.70 -9.41
C GLU A 61 13.65 -12.41 -9.03
N GLY A 62 13.71 -11.39 -9.89
CA GLY A 62 12.98 -10.14 -9.71
C GLY A 62 11.47 -10.33 -9.58
N PHE A 63 10.88 -11.17 -10.43
CA PHE A 63 9.45 -11.50 -10.33
C PHE A 63 9.11 -12.27 -9.05
N VAL A 64 9.99 -13.15 -8.55
CA VAL A 64 9.81 -13.80 -7.24
C VAL A 64 9.84 -12.78 -6.11
N LEU A 65 10.76 -11.81 -6.15
CA LEU A 65 10.81 -10.73 -5.16
C LEU A 65 9.53 -9.88 -5.17
N LEU A 66 9.01 -9.53 -6.36
CA LEU A 66 7.71 -8.84 -6.50
C LEU A 66 6.53 -9.69 -6.03
N GLN A 67 6.57 -11.00 -6.26
CA GLN A 67 5.53 -11.91 -5.81
C GLN A 67 5.47 -11.93 -4.28
N GLN A 68 6.63 -11.96 -3.63
CA GLN A 68 6.79 -12.02 -2.17
C GLN A 68 6.71 -10.64 -1.49
N HIS A 69 6.45 -9.56 -2.25
CA HIS A 69 6.54 -8.16 -1.78
C HIS A 69 7.85 -7.81 -1.09
N ARG A 70 8.97 -8.41 -1.51
CA ARG A 70 10.33 -7.99 -1.13
C ARG A 70 10.74 -6.79 -1.97
N LEU A 71 9.96 -5.71 -1.84
CA LEU A 71 9.97 -4.58 -2.78
C LEU A 71 11.30 -3.82 -2.74
N GLU A 72 11.95 -3.69 -1.59
CA GLU A 72 13.24 -3.01 -1.46
C GLU A 72 14.33 -3.72 -2.27
N GLU A 73 14.37 -5.05 -2.21
CA GLU A 73 15.31 -5.85 -2.99
C GLU A 73 14.95 -5.82 -4.48
N ALA A 74 13.67 -5.94 -4.83
CA ALA A 74 13.21 -5.83 -6.21
C ALA A 74 13.51 -4.45 -6.82
N ALA A 75 13.46 -3.38 -6.03
CA ALA A 75 13.73 -2.02 -6.48
C ALA A 75 15.19 -1.77 -6.91
N THR A 76 16.13 -2.63 -6.48
CA THR A 76 17.53 -2.61 -6.92
C THR A 76 17.73 -3.21 -8.31
N ARG A 77 16.72 -3.88 -8.86
CA ARG A 77 16.77 -4.49 -10.19
C ARG A 77 16.60 -3.43 -11.29
N ASP A 78 17.07 -3.77 -12.48
CA ASP A 78 16.84 -2.98 -13.68
C ASP A 78 15.52 -3.36 -14.37
N GLY A 79 15.11 -2.57 -15.36
CA GLY A 79 13.96 -2.87 -16.20
C GLY A 79 12.61 -2.85 -15.47
N VAL A 80 11.67 -3.67 -15.95
CA VAL A 80 10.26 -3.65 -15.55
C VAL A 80 10.07 -3.99 -14.07
N VAL A 81 10.83 -4.97 -13.55
CA VAL A 81 10.73 -5.39 -12.15
C VAL A 81 11.10 -4.23 -11.22
N GLY A 82 12.28 -3.63 -11.44
CA GLY A 82 12.75 -2.51 -10.61
C GLY A 82 11.83 -1.31 -10.67
N LEU A 83 11.36 -0.95 -11.88
CA LEU A 83 10.39 0.14 -12.06
C LEU A 83 9.09 -0.13 -11.29
N ARG A 84 8.58 -1.36 -11.33
CA ARG A 84 7.36 -1.75 -10.60
C ARG A 84 7.59 -1.64 -9.09
N ALA A 85 8.66 -2.25 -8.59
CA ALA A 85 8.96 -2.24 -7.15
C ALA A 85 9.12 -0.81 -6.61
N ARG A 86 9.79 0.08 -7.35
CA ARG A 86 9.92 1.51 -6.99
C ARG A 86 8.58 2.22 -6.96
N ARG A 87 7.68 1.96 -7.91
CA ARG A 87 6.31 2.51 -7.90
C ARG A 87 5.50 2.03 -6.69
N GLU A 88 5.54 0.74 -6.37
CA GLU A 88 4.85 0.18 -5.20
C GLU A 88 5.39 0.75 -3.88
N LEU A 89 6.71 0.84 -3.75
CA LEU A 89 7.36 1.45 -2.59
C LEU A 89 6.99 2.93 -2.50
N SER A 90 7.06 3.69 -3.59
CA SER A 90 6.66 5.09 -3.62
C SER A 90 5.23 5.28 -3.11
N ALA A 91 4.29 4.43 -3.56
CA ALA A 91 2.90 4.46 -3.09
C ALA A 91 2.76 4.10 -1.60
N LEU A 92 3.50 3.09 -1.12
CA LEU A 92 3.55 2.75 0.31
C LEU A 92 4.12 3.90 1.14
N TYR A 93 5.22 4.51 0.70
CA TYR A 93 5.86 5.61 1.41
C TYR A 93 5.03 6.89 1.38
N ALA A 94 4.24 7.14 0.32
CA ALA A 94 3.23 8.21 0.30
C ALA A 94 2.20 8.00 1.42
N GLN A 95 1.67 6.78 1.51
CA GLN A 95 0.70 6.38 2.53
C GLN A 95 1.28 6.53 3.96
N LEU A 96 2.53 6.09 4.19
CA LEU A 96 3.19 6.22 5.49
C LEU A 96 3.50 7.68 5.84
N ALA A 97 3.86 8.51 4.85
CA ALA A 97 4.04 9.95 5.05
C ALA A 97 2.73 10.63 5.47
N HIS A 98 1.61 10.30 4.83
CA HIS A 98 0.29 10.80 5.24
C HIS A 98 -0.09 10.38 6.66
N LEU A 99 0.16 9.12 7.03
CA LEU A 99 -0.08 8.64 8.38
C LEU A 99 0.82 9.31 9.42
N GLN A 100 2.10 9.56 9.08
CA GLN A 100 3.02 10.32 9.93
C GLN A 100 2.54 11.76 10.14
N ASP A 101 2.10 12.42 9.06
CA ASP A 101 1.54 13.77 9.12
C ASP A 101 0.32 13.83 10.03
N LEU A 102 -0.61 12.89 9.86
CA LEU A 102 -1.80 12.76 10.68
C LEU A 102 -1.45 12.56 12.16
N ALA A 103 -0.48 11.69 12.46
CA ALA A 103 -0.05 11.42 13.82
C ALA A 103 0.62 12.64 14.47
N TYR A 104 1.46 13.38 13.74
CA TYR A 104 2.03 14.63 14.25
C TYR A 104 0.95 15.67 14.55
N ASP A 105 0.04 15.90 13.60
CA ASP A 105 -1.05 16.87 13.77
C ASP A 105 -1.94 16.48 14.97
N GLY A 106 -2.22 15.19 15.14
CA GLY A 106 -2.95 14.63 16.28
C GLY A 106 -2.26 14.82 17.63
N VAL A 107 -0.96 14.49 17.73
CA VAL A 107 -0.17 14.69 18.96
C VAL A 107 -0.14 16.16 19.36
N LEU A 108 0.06 17.07 18.40
CA LEU A 108 0.10 18.50 18.65
C LEU A 108 -1.26 19.03 19.12
N ALA A 109 -2.33 18.64 18.45
CA ALA A 109 -3.69 19.05 18.79
C ALA A 109 -4.06 18.61 20.21
N GLU A 110 -3.84 17.33 20.54
CA GLU A 110 -4.14 16.79 21.87
C GLU A 110 -3.26 17.40 22.96
N SER A 111 -1.96 17.58 22.70
CA SER A 111 -1.06 18.20 23.68
C SER A 111 -1.45 19.65 23.95
N SER A 112 -1.81 20.41 22.90
CA SER A 112 -2.27 21.79 23.02
C SER A 112 -3.60 21.88 23.77
N ALA A 113 -4.56 21.00 23.49
CA ALA A 113 -5.85 20.96 24.16
C ALA A 113 -5.72 20.68 25.67
N ARG A 114 -4.66 19.97 26.07
CA ARG A 114 -4.39 19.54 27.44
C ARG A 114 -3.43 20.47 28.20
N GLU A 115 -2.95 21.53 27.55
CA GLU A 115 -1.84 22.37 28.07
C GLU A 115 -0.61 21.52 28.46
N ALA A 116 -0.46 20.34 27.85
CA ALA A 116 0.65 19.45 28.12
C ALA A 116 1.93 20.06 27.51
N PRO A 117 3.07 19.99 28.20
CA PRO A 117 4.32 20.52 27.67
C PRO A 117 4.69 19.78 26.39
N ILE A 118 4.58 20.47 25.24
CA ILE A 118 5.05 19.98 23.96
C ILE A 118 6.58 20.09 23.96
N SER A 119 7.26 18.99 23.63
CA SER A 119 8.72 19.03 23.48
C SER A 119 9.10 20.10 22.44
N PRO A 120 10.08 20.98 22.72
CA PRO A 120 10.61 21.91 21.75
C PRO A 120 11.07 21.22 20.45
N ALA A 121 11.55 19.98 20.54
CA ALA A 121 11.88 19.18 19.36
C ALA A 121 10.63 18.93 18.50
N VAL A 122 9.53 18.43 19.10
CA VAL A 122 8.27 18.18 18.38
C VAL A 122 7.75 19.46 17.71
N LEU A 123 7.83 20.62 18.37
CA LEU A 123 7.43 21.91 17.78
C LEU A 123 8.30 22.30 16.57
N VAL A 124 9.62 22.13 16.69
CA VAL A 124 10.56 22.45 15.60
C VAL A 124 10.30 21.56 14.39
N PHE A 125 10.06 20.28 14.60
CA PHE A 125 9.80 19.34 13.52
C PHE A 125 8.40 19.48 12.92
N ALA A 126 7.40 19.83 13.72
CA ALA A 126 6.09 20.26 13.22
C ALA A 126 6.20 21.48 12.30
N ALA A 127 7.01 22.48 12.68
CA ALA A 127 7.24 23.67 11.86
C ALA A 127 7.97 23.33 10.55
N LEU A 128 8.96 22.44 10.59
CA LEU A 128 9.64 21.97 9.38
C LEU A 128 8.68 21.16 8.48
N ASN A 129 7.80 20.34 9.06
CA ASN A 129 6.80 19.57 8.32
C ASN A 129 5.78 20.47 7.62
N GLN A 130 5.29 21.51 8.31
CA GLN A 130 4.41 22.51 7.71
C GLN A 130 5.06 23.29 6.56
N HIS A 131 6.37 23.55 6.62
CA HIS A 131 7.09 24.18 5.50
C HIS A 131 7.12 23.25 4.28
N ASP A 132 7.45 21.98 4.49
CA ASP A 132 7.50 21.00 3.41
C ASP A 132 6.09 20.79 2.80
N LYS A 133 5.03 20.68 3.61
CA LYS A 133 3.63 20.60 3.13
C LYS A 133 3.26 21.75 2.17
N LYS A 134 3.71 22.98 2.44
CA LYS A 134 3.49 24.13 1.54
C LYS A 134 4.25 24.03 0.21
N ASP A 135 5.42 23.38 0.21
CA ASP A 135 6.21 23.17 -0.99
C ASP A 135 5.69 21.99 -1.84
N ALA A 136 5.13 20.93 -1.25
CA ALA A 136 4.48 19.83 -2.00
C ALA A 136 3.19 20.26 -2.71
N ALA A 137 2.51 21.28 -2.21
CA ALA A 137 1.32 21.82 -2.87
C ALA A 137 1.64 22.58 -4.18
N ARG A 138 2.93 22.73 -4.54
CA ARG A 138 3.35 23.35 -5.81
C ARG A 138 3.42 22.30 -6.93
N PRO A 139 2.99 22.64 -8.17
CA PRO A 139 3.13 21.76 -9.33
C PRO A 139 4.59 21.31 -9.53
N ALA A 140 4.80 20.03 -9.88
CA ALA A 140 6.12 19.43 -10.08
C ALA A 140 7.03 20.23 -11.05
N ASP A 141 6.43 20.88 -12.04
CA ASP A 141 7.13 21.69 -13.06
C ASP A 141 7.67 23.04 -12.51
N THR A 142 7.39 23.34 -11.24
CA THR A 142 7.81 24.56 -10.54
C THR A 142 8.68 24.29 -9.32
N LEU A 143 9.22 23.07 -9.18
CA LEU A 143 10.22 22.78 -8.16
C LEU A 143 11.44 23.68 -8.39
N PRO A 144 11.76 24.62 -7.47
CA PRO A 144 12.98 25.40 -7.59
C PRO A 144 14.20 24.47 -7.49
N ALA A 145 15.34 24.96 -7.97
CA ALA A 145 16.68 24.44 -7.66
C ALA A 145 16.79 23.97 -6.20
N PRO A 146 17.62 22.94 -5.90
CA PRO A 146 17.64 22.22 -4.62
C PRO A 146 17.42 23.16 -3.43
N LEU A 147 16.26 23.01 -2.80
CA LEU A 147 15.81 23.83 -1.69
C LEU A 147 16.76 23.60 -0.50
N THR A 148 17.71 24.50 -0.31
CA THR A 148 18.31 24.75 1.00
C THR A 148 17.24 25.37 1.87
N ILE A 149 16.41 24.56 2.53
CA ILE A 149 15.61 25.01 3.67
C ILE A 149 16.62 25.31 4.78
N PRO A 150 16.83 26.59 5.16
CA PRO A 150 17.70 26.88 6.28
C PRO A 150 17.00 26.36 7.54
N PHE A 151 17.52 25.27 8.10
CA PHE A 151 17.11 24.81 9.42
C PHE A 151 17.22 25.97 10.42
N PRO A 152 16.28 26.10 11.37
CA PRO A 152 16.35 27.14 12.39
C PRO A 152 17.76 27.23 12.98
N ALA A 153 18.30 28.44 13.20
CA ALA A 153 19.67 28.65 13.69
C ALA A 153 20.10 27.80 14.93
N PRO A 154 19.21 27.38 15.86
CA PRO A 154 19.58 26.43 16.91
C PRO A 154 19.90 25.01 16.40
N LEU A 155 19.29 24.57 15.30
CA LEU A 155 19.60 23.33 14.58
C LEU A 155 20.77 23.47 13.61
N ALA A 156 21.17 24.69 13.23
CA ALA A 156 22.41 24.89 12.46
C ALA A 156 23.68 24.56 13.28
N ARG A 157 23.56 24.49 14.62
CA ARG A 157 24.54 23.90 15.54
C ARG A 157 24.15 22.48 15.96
N ALA A 158 23.26 21.81 15.23
CA ALA A 158 22.76 20.51 15.64
C ALA A 158 23.89 19.51 15.74
N ALA A 159 23.74 18.62 16.72
CA ALA A 159 24.58 17.46 16.88
C ALA A 159 24.76 16.73 15.54
N GLU A 160 25.92 16.10 15.37
CA GLU A 160 26.32 15.31 14.20
C GLU A 160 25.18 14.47 13.56
N PRO A 161 24.27 13.82 14.31
CA PRO A 161 23.17 13.04 13.73
C PRO A 161 22.22 13.82 12.81
N VAL A 162 21.95 15.10 13.11
CA VAL A 162 21.07 15.92 12.26
C VAL A 162 21.75 16.25 10.95
N GLN A 163 23.01 16.70 10.98
CA GLN A 163 23.77 17.03 9.77
C GLN A 163 23.92 15.82 8.85
N GLN A 164 24.21 14.64 9.41
CA GLN A 164 24.25 13.39 8.67
C GLN A 164 22.90 13.08 8.00
N ARG A 165 21.78 13.30 8.71
CA ARG A 165 20.44 13.10 8.14
C ARG A 165 20.14 14.04 6.98
N LEU A 166 20.53 15.31 7.09
CA LEU A 166 20.34 16.28 6.01
C LEU A 166 21.12 15.91 4.76
N ALA A 167 22.37 15.49 4.92
CA ALA A 167 23.17 15.00 3.80
C ALA A 167 22.51 13.79 3.12
N ALA A 168 21.95 12.86 3.91
CA ALA A 168 21.22 11.70 3.38
C ALA A 168 19.94 12.10 2.63
N HIS A 169 19.18 13.08 3.13
CA HIS A 169 18.01 13.62 2.42
C HIS A 169 18.38 14.27 1.09
N HIS A 170 19.45 15.07 1.06
CA HIS A 170 19.95 15.68 -0.18
C HIS A 170 20.39 14.62 -1.18
N ALA A 171 21.16 13.62 -0.76
CA ALA A 171 21.56 12.51 -1.63
C ALA A 171 20.33 11.74 -2.20
N ALA A 172 19.32 11.48 -1.38
CA ALA A 172 18.08 10.83 -1.83
C ALA A 172 17.30 11.66 -2.85
N ARG A 173 17.23 12.98 -2.68
CA ARG A 173 16.50 13.87 -3.59
C ARG A 173 17.26 14.09 -4.91
N ASP A 174 18.56 14.37 -4.81
CA ASP A 174 19.37 14.80 -5.95
C ASP A 174 19.90 13.62 -6.76
N ALA A 175 20.38 12.57 -6.08
CA ALA A 175 20.98 11.39 -6.71
C ALA A 175 20.04 10.17 -6.76
N ARG A 176 18.82 10.29 -6.22
CA ARG A 176 17.84 9.17 -6.14
C ARG A 176 18.38 7.97 -5.35
N ASP A 177 19.37 8.19 -4.48
CA ASP A 177 19.98 7.18 -3.62
C ASP A 177 19.37 7.24 -2.22
N VAL A 178 18.48 6.29 -1.93
CA VAL A 178 17.80 6.16 -0.64
C VAL A 178 18.55 5.27 0.36
N GLY A 179 19.65 4.62 -0.02
CA GLY A 179 20.31 3.60 0.80
C GLY A 179 20.83 4.14 2.14
N ASN A 180 21.49 5.30 2.10
CA ASN A 180 21.96 5.97 3.32
C ASN A 180 20.80 6.42 4.22
N LEU A 181 19.71 6.90 3.62
CA LEU A 181 18.54 7.35 4.37
C LEU A 181 17.84 6.16 5.06
N TRP A 182 17.72 5.02 4.38
CA TRP A 182 17.23 3.77 4.97
C TRP A 182 18.09 3.27 6.13
N GLY A 183 19.42 3.29 5.98
CA GLY A 183 20.35 2.89 7.04
C GLY A 183 20.21 3.72 8.32
N LEU A 184 19.72 4.95 8.21
CA LEU A 184 19.49 5.84 9.34
C LEU A 184 18.06 5.77 9.89
N ALA A 185 17.10 5.13 9.20
CA ALA A 185 15.67 5.22 9.50
C ALA A 185 15.30 4.81 10.94
N ALA A 186 15.91 3.72 11.43
CA ALA A 186 15.70 3.21 12.79
C ALA A 186 16.53 3.92 13.87
N THR A 187 17.38 4.88 13.49
CA THR A 187 18.18 5.65 14.45
C THR A 187 17.42 6.93 14.79
N PRO A 188 17.20 7.25 16.08
CA PRO A 188 16.56 8.50 16.45
C PRO A 188 17.41 9.69 16.00
N LEU A 189 16.73 10.69 15.42
CA LEU A 189 17.32 11.97 15.06
C LEU A 189 17.69 12.79 16.31
N TRP A 190 16.91 12.61 17.37
CA TRP A 190 17.10 13.25 18.67
C TRP A 190 16.71 12.28 19.79
N ALA A 191 17.47 12.30 20.88
CA ALA A 191 17.13 11.60 22.11
C ALA A 191 17.33 12.54 23.32
N GLU A 192 16.36 12.54 24.23
CA GLU A 192 16.35 13.36 25.44
C GLU A 192 16.14 12.47 26.67
N ALA A 193 17.06 12.52 27.62
CA ALA A 193 16.91 11.83 28.89
C ALA A 193 15.86 12.53 29.75
N LEU A 194 14.88 11.77 30.21
CA LEU A 194 13.84 12.17 31.14
C LEU A 194 14.05 11.45 32.48
N GLY A 195 13.51 12.01 33.58
CA GLY A 195 13.58 11.35 34.89
C GLY A 195 12.94 9.95 34.92
N SER A 196 12.04 9.65 33.96
CA SER A 196 11.31 8.40 33.82
C SER A 196 11.77 7.51 32.64
N GLY A 197 12.80 7.91 31.88
CA GLY A 197 13.24 7.17 30.71
C GLY A 197 13.93 8.03 29.66
N GLU A 198 13.82 7.64 28.40
CA GLU A 198 14.37 8.38 27.26
C GLU A 198 13.24 8.69 26.29
N ARG A 199 13.13 9.96 25.87
CA ARG A 199 12.27 10.35 24.76
C ARG A 199 13.09 10.34 23.49
N ARG A 200 12.57 9.66 22.46
CA ARG A 200 13.19 9.58 21.14
C ARG A 200 12.35 10.31 20.12
N LEU A 201 13.03 10.88 19.14
CA LEU A 201 12.37 11.46 18.00
C LEU A 201 13.09 10.98 16.74
N TYR A 202 12.32 10.41 15.83
CA TYR A 202 12.80 9.91 14.56
C TYR A 202 12.62 10.97 13.48
N ASP A 203 13.16 10.68 12.31
CA ASP A 203 13.14 11.60 11.17
C ASP A 203 11.71 11.82 10.64
N PRO A 204 11.17 13.05 10.74
CA PRO A 204 9.81 13.37 10.31
C PRO A 204 9.68 13.54 8.79
N PHE A 205 10.79 13.55 8.04
CA PHE A 205 10.77 13.71 6.58
C PHE A 205 11.08 12.41 5.86
N PHE A 206 11.42 11.36 6.60
CA PHE A 206 11.94 10.12 6.05
C PHE A 206 11.00 9.53 4.99
N TYR A 207 9.73 9.26 5.32
CA TYR A 207 8.81 8.61 4.38
C TYR A 207 8.58 9.45 3.14
N ARG A 208 8.45 10.77 3.31
CA ARG A 208 8.19 11.69 2.20
C ARG A 208 9.38 11.83 1.26
N THR A 209 10.60 11.97 1.79
CA THR A 209 11.79 12.00 0.94
C THR A 209 11.98 10.68 0.21
N VAL A 210 11.77 9.53 0.86
CA VAL A 210 11.87 8.23 0.19
C VAL A 210 10.80 8.09 -0.90
N GLN A 211 9.55 8.50 -0.62
CA GLN A 211 8.47 8.53 -1.61
C GLN A 211 8.87 9.35 -2.85
N LEU A 212 9.33 10.58 -2.65
CA LEU A 212 9.74 11.44 -3.76
C LEU A 212 10.93 10.86 -4.52
N ALA A 213 11.93 10.33 -3.82
CA ALA A 213 13.13 9.73 -4.43
C ALA A 213 12.79 8.49 -5.26
N LEU A 214 11.81 7.68 -4.84
CA LEU A 214 11.37 6.47 -5.54
C LEU A 214 10.30 6.71 -6.61
N ALA A 215 9.74 7.92 -6.70
CA ALA A 215 8.76 8.26 -7.73
C ALA A 215 9.37 8.07 -9.14
N VAL A 216 8.64 7.37 -10.02
CA VAL A 216 9.11 7.04 -11.37
C VAL A 216 8.06 7.38 -12.42
N ASP A 217 8.42 8.28 -13.34
CA ASP A 217 7.52 8.77 -14.39
C ASP A 217 7.49 7.86 -15.64
N ALA A 218 8.45 6.95 -15.77
CA ALA A 218 8.58 6.13 -16.98
C ALA A 218 7.41 5.13 -17.10
N PRO A 219 6.59 5.19 -18.16
CA PRO A 219 5.53 4.22 -18.38
C PRO A 219 6.14 2.84 -18.58
N ALA A 220 5.49 1.83 -18.00
CA ALA A 220 5.95 0.46 -18.18
C ALA A 220 5.48 -0.05 -19.55
N GLU A 221 6.39 -0.63 -20.33
CA GLU A 221 6.12 -1.12 -21.68
C GLU A 221 5.90 -2.64 -21.69
N GLY A 222 4.95 -3.09 -22.49
CA GLY A 222 4.66 -4.51 -22.74
C GLY A 222 3.87 -5.23 -21.63
N PRO A 223 3.27 -6.39 -21.92
CA PRO A 223 2.34 -7.10 -21.03
C PRO A 223 2.98 -7.54 -19.70
N GLN A 224 4.31 -7.75 -19.65
CA GLN A 224 5.04 -8.01 -18.42
C GLN A 224 4.90 -6.91 -17.37
N ALA A 225 4.57 -5.68 -17.78
CA ALA A 225 4.28 -4.56 -16.89
C ALA A 225 2.96 -4.72 -16.10
N LEU A 226 2.04 -5.53 -16.62
CA LEU A 226 0.71 -5.73 -16.05
C LEU A 226 0.68 -6.86 -15.02
N VAL A 227 1.64 -7.79 -15.09
CA VAL A 227 1.75 -8.90 -14.15
C VAL A 227 1.80 -8.34 -12.73
N PHE A 228 0.90 -8.83 -11.87
CA PHE A 228 0.73 -8.40 -10.48
C PHE A 228 0.24 -6.96 -10.26
N SER A 229 -0.10 -6.24 -11.32
CA SER A 229 -0.73 -4.91 -11.25
C SER A 229 -2.24 -5.02 -11.05
N GLY A 230 -2.87 -3.88 -10.71
CA GLY A 230 -4.34 -3.76 -10.75
C GLY A 230 -4.88 -3.48 -12.17
N CYS A 231 -4.04 -3.36 -13.19
CA CYS A 231 -4.47 -3.05 -14.55
C CYS A 231 -4.72 -4.33 -15.33
N LEU A 232 -5.89 -4.42 -15.98
CA LEU A 232 -6.23 -5.57 -16.84
C LEU A 232 -5.68 -5.43 -18.26
N THR A 233 -5.44 -4.20 -18.72
CA THR A 233 -4.87 -3.95 -20.06
C THR A 233 -3.76 -2.89 -20.03
N LEU A 234 -2.94 -2.86 -21.09
CA LEU A 234 -1.91 -1.83 -21.25
C LEU A 234 -2.51 -0.44 -21.43
N GLN A 235 -3.67 -0.36 -22.09
CA GLN A 235 -4.38 0.90 -22.28
C GLN A 235 -4.81 1.49 -20.93
N ASP A 236 -5.32 0.65 -20.01
CA ASP A 236 -5.70 1.10 -18.66
C ASP A 236 -4.46 1.62 -17.90
N ALA A 237 -3.35 0.89 -17.97
CA ALA A 237 -2.09 1.30 -17.32
C ALA A 237 -1.51 2.61 -17.90
N GLN A 238 -1.66 2.83 -19.22
CA GLN A 238 -1.23 4.05 -19.89
C GLN A 238 -2.14 5.23 -19.55
N ALA A 239 -3.46 5.03 -19.51
CA ALA A 239 -4.42 6.04 -19.11
C ALA A 239 -4.19 6.45 -17.64
N GLU A 240 -3.98 5.48 -16.76
CA GLU A 240 -3.63 5.71 -15.35
C GLU A 240 -2.35 6.54 -15.20
N ALA A 241 -1.29 6.22 -15.94
CA ALA A 241 -0.05 6.98 -15.92
C ALA A 241 -0.22 8.45 -16.36
N GLN A 242 -1.29 8.77 -17.09
CA GLN A 242 -1.63 10.13 -17.53
C GLN A 242 -2.56 10.87 -16.56
N THR A 243 -3.27 10.16 -15.67
CA THR A 243 -4.30 10.74 -14.80
C THR A 243 -3.88 10.75 -13.32
N SER A 244 -3.52 11.95 -12.83
CA SER A 244 -3.29 12.35 -11.43
C SER A 244 -2.29 11.53 -10.59
N ILE A 245 -1.28 12.23 -10.08
CA ILE A 245 -0.22 11.73 -9.17
C ILE A 245 -0.81 11.19 -7.84
N THR A 246 -1.98 11.65 -7.43
CA THR A 246 -2.50 11.43 -6.06
C THR A 246 -3.09 10.05 -5.83
N THR A 247 -3.72 9.43 -6.84
CA THR A 247 -4.36 8.11 -6.73
C THR A 247 -4.18 7.30 -8.02
N PRO A 248 -2.94 6.96 -8.39
CA PRO A 248 -2.67 6.31 -9.68
C PRO A 248 -3.56 5.07 -9.84
N GLU A 249 -3.58 4.16 -8.87
CA GLU A 249 -4.26 2.85 -8.99
C GLU A 249 -5.79 2.88 -9.14
N LEU A 250 -6.43 4.02 -8.88
CA LEU A 250 -7.88 4.14 -9.00
C LEU A 250 -8.34 4.02 -10.46
N GLY A 251 -7.55 4.52 -11.41
CA GLY A 251 -7.86 4.46 -12.84
C GLY A 251 -8.03 3.01 -13.31
N CYS A 252 -7.04 2.17 -13.03
CA CYS A 252 -7.12 0.76 -13.37
C CYS A 252 -8.21 0.00 -12.61
N ALA A 253 -8.45 0.32 -11.34
CA ALA A 253 -9.54 -0.31 -10.58
C ALA A 253 -10.92 0.01 -11.18
N LEU A 254 -11.20 1.28 -11.51
CA LEU A 254 -12.47 1.68 -12.11
C LEU A 254 -12.66 1.11 -13.53
N ALA A 255 -11.60 1.06 -14.33
CA ALA A 255 -11.62 0.42 -15.64
C ALA A 255 -11.94 -1.08 -15.53
N ALA A 256 -11.33 -1.78 -14.55
CA ALA A 256 -11.61 -3.18 -14.29
C ALA A 256 -13.06 -3.42 -13.86
N LEU A 257 -13.58 -2.63 -12.91
CA LEU A 257 -14.98 -2.73 -12.47
C LEU A 257 -15.95 -2.52 -13.63
N THR A 258 -15.70 -1.50 -14.46
CA THR A 258 -16.53 -1.19 -15.64
C THR A 258 -16.55 -2.37 -16.63
N ARG A 259 -15.38 -2.98 -16.88
CA ARG A 259 -15.23 -4.14 -17.76
C ARG A 259 -15.97 -5.38 -17.22
N LEU A 260 -16.01 -5.53 -15.90
CA LEU A 260 -16.74 -6.61 -15.22
C LEU A 260 -18.24 -6.33 -15.07
N GLY A 261 -18.74 -5.18 -15.56
CA GLY A 261 -20.14 -4.78 -15.37
C GLY A 261 -20.50 -4.47 -13.91
N VAL A 262 -19.50 -4.25 -13.05
CA VAL A 262 -19.68 -3.93 -11.64
C VAL A 262 -19.70 -2.42 -11.49
N ALA A 263 -20.84 -1.87 -11.05
CA ALA A 263 -20.95 -0.45 -10.79
C ALA A 263 -20.19 -0.08 -9.50
N PRO A 264 -19.37 0.99 -9.51
CA PRO A 264 -18.80 1.51 -8.27
C PRO A 264 -19.93 2.03 -7.36
N PRO A 265 -19.74 2.02 -6.03
CA PRO A 265 -20.79 2.40 -5.10
C PRO A 265 -21.05 3.90 -5.19
N GLN A 266 -22.31 4.28 -5.37
CA GLN A 266 -22.70 5.70 -5.48
C GLN A 266 -22.93 6.37 -4.11
N ASP A 267 -23.32 5.59 -3.09
CA ASP A 267 -23.53 6.13 -1.74
C ASP A 267 -22.20 6.33 -1.01
N VAL A 268 -22.04 7.52 -0.44
CA VAL A 268 -20.77 8.10 0.01
C VAL A 268 -20.26 7.42 1.29
N ASP A 269 -21.13 7.02 2.23
CA ASP A 269 -20.68 6.56 3.55
C ASP A 269 -21.29 5.23 4.04
N ASP A 270 -21.97 4.48 3.18
CA ASP A 270 -22.56 3.20 3.55
C ASP A 270 -21.55 2.03 3.48
N PRO A 271 -21.20 1.39 4.62
CA PRO A 271 -20.35 0.18 4.62
C PRO A 271 -21.00 -1.01 3.92
N GLN A 272 -22.34 -1.06 3.85
CA GLN A 272 -23.04 -2.13 3.15
C GLN A 272 -22.78 -2.03 1.64
N ALA A 273 -22.77 -0.83 1.06
CA ALA A 273 -22.44 -0.62 -0.34
C ALA A 273 -21.06 -1.16 -0.74
N ALA A 274 -20.08 -1.12 0.17
CA ALA A 274 -18.77 -1.73 -0.05
C ALA A 274 -18.84 -3.28 -0.06
N SER A 275 -19.67 -3.85 0.81
CA SER A 275 -19.90 -5.31 0.87
C SER A 275 -20.66 -5.81 -0.37
N ASP A 276 -21.65 -5.05 -0.83
CA ASP A 276 -22.44 -5.37 -2.02
C ASP A 276 -21.57 -5.30 -3.29
N LEU A 277 -20.68 -4.30 -3.40
CA LEU A 277 -19.70 -4.24 -4.49
C LEU A 277 -18.80 -5.47 -4.51
N VAL A 278 -18.33 -5.91 -3.33
CA VAL A 278 -17.50 -7.10 -3.22
C VAL A 278 -18.26 -8.36 -3.63
N ALA A 279 -19.51 -8.50 -3.20
CA ALA A 279 -20.35 -9.61 -3.63
C ALA A 279 -20.58 -9.61 -5.15
N ALA A 280 -20.79 -8.44 -5.76
CA ALA A 280 -20.91 -8.31 -7.22
C ALA A 280 -19.61 -8.64 -7.95
N LEU A 281 -18.47 -8.23 -7.40
CA LEU A 281 -17.15 -8.55 -7.94
C LEU A 281 -16.85 -10.05 -7.86
N ASP A 282 -17.15 -10.69 -6.74
CA ASP A 282 -16.99 -12.13 -6.54
C ASP A 282 -17.91 -12.91 -7.50
N ALA A 283 -19.17 -12.47 -7.65
CA ALA A 283 -20.10 -13.03 -8.62
C ALA A 283 -19.63 -12.92 -10.08
N ALA A 284 -18.86 -11.87 -10.42
CA ALA A 284 -18.29 -11.69 -11.75
C ALA A 284 -17.03 -12.56 -11.96
N LEU A 285 -16.13 -12.65 -10.97
CA LEU A 285 -14.85 -13.35 -11.09
C LEU A 285 -14.96 -14.87 -10.90
N ASP A 286 -15.81 -15.34 -9.99
CA ASP A 286 -15.90 -16.76 -9.61
C ASP A 286 -16.30 -17.69 -10.77
N PRO A 287 -17.28 -17.36 -11.64
CA PRO A 287 -17.58 -18.18 -12.80
C PRO A 287 -16.38 -18.32 -13.74
N TRP A 288 -15.65 -17.23 -13.99
CA TRP A 288 -14.48 -17.24 -14.86
C TRP A 288 -13.34 -18.07 -14.26
N LEU A 289 -13.04 -17.89 -12.97
CA LEU A 289 -12.01 -18.68 -12.28
C LEU A 289 -12.38 -20.17 -12.26
N ARG A 290 -13.64 -20.51 -11.95
CA ARG A 290 -14.09 -21.91 -11.99
C ARG A 290 -14.00 -22.51 -13.39
N ALA A 291 -14.34 -21.75 -14.44
CA ALA A 291 -14.18 -22.20 -15.82
C ALA A 291 -12.70 -22.45 -16.14
N THR A 292 -11.80 -21.55 -15.74
CA THR A 292 -10.35 -21.72 -15.88
C THR A 292 -9.84 -22.97 -15.19
N LEU A 293 -10.28 -23.25 -13.96
CA LEU A 293 -9.85 -24.42 -13.20
C LEU A 293 -10.47 -25.74 -13.69
N ALA A 294 -11.69 -25.72 -14.22
CA ALA A 294 -12.40 -26.91 -14.68
C ALA A 294 -12.04 -27.35 -16.11
N SER A 295 -11.69 -26.39 -16.97
CA SER A 295 -11.43 -26.64 -18.41
C SER A 295 -9.99 -26.37 -18.84
N GLY A 296 -9.15 -25.89 -17.92
CA GLY A 296 -7.83 -25.37 -18.23
C GLY A 296 -6.77 -26.42 -18.51
N ASP A 297 -5.79 -26.02 -19.33
CA ASP A 297 -4.47 -26.63 -19.40
C ASP A 297 -3.88 -26.78 -17.97
N PRO A 298 -3.32 -27.94 -17.57
CA PRO A 298 -2.67 -28.10 -16.28
C PRO A 298 -1.67 -26.99 -15.93
N GLY A 299 -0.98 -26.43 -16.92
CA GLY A 299 -0.10 -25.29 -16.73
C GLY A 299 -0.82 -24.01 -16.26
N ALA A 300 -2.04 -23.76 -16.77
CA ALA A 300 -2.87 -22.64 -16.34
C ALA A 300 -3.34 -22.84 -14.89
N ILE A 301 -3.75 -24.06 -14.54
CA ILE A 301 -4.21 -24.39 -13.18
C ILE A 301 -3.08 -24.16 -12.16
N GLU A 302 -1.88 -24.67 -12.44
CA GLU A 302 -0.69 -24.46 -11.58
C GLU A 302 -0.39 -22.96 -11.46
N LEU A 303 -0.36 -22.22 -12.57
CA LEU A 303 -0.05 -20.80 -12.59
C LEU A 303 -1.04 -19.97 -11.77
N PHE A 304 -2.35 -20.16 -11.99
CA PHE A 304 -3.39 -19.39 -11.29
C PHE A 304 -3.47 -19.77 -9.80
N GLY A 305 -3.30 -21.05 -9.48
CA GLY A 305 -3.29 -21.54 -8.10
C GLY A 305 -2.08 -21.06 -7.31
N ASP A 306 -0.87 -21.21 -7.86
CA ASP A 306 0.38 -20.87 -7.16
C ASP A 306 0.56 -19.36 -6.98
N LEU A 307 0.15 -18.56 -7.97
CA LEU A 307 0.30 -17.11 -7.92
C LEU A 307 -0.92 -16.39 -7.38
N ARG A 308 -2.07 -17.08 -7.23
CA ARG A 308 -3.33 -16.52 -6.73
C ARG A 308 -3.72 -15.22 -7.45
N LEU A 309 -3.64 -15.25 -8.79
CA LEU A 309 -3.70 -14.04 -9.62
C LEU A 309 -5.04 -13.31 -9.49
N VAL A 310 -6.15 -14.04 -9.41
CA VAL A 310 -7.49 -13.45 -9.32
C VAL A 310 -7.67 -12.77 -7.96
N GLU A 311 -7.30 -13.45 -6.87
CA GLU A 311 -7.37 -12.93 -5.52
C GLU A 311 -6.49 -11.69 -5.35
N ARG A 312 -5.30 -11.70 -5.94
CA ARG A 312 -4.39 -10.56 -5.93
C ARG A 312 -4.97 -9.36 -6.68
N CYS A 313 -5.52 -9.55 -7.88
CA CYS A 313 -6.19 -8.49 -8.64
C CYS A 313 -7.35 -7.88 -7.85
N ARG A 314 -8.22 -8.73 -7.30
CA ARG A 314 -9.33 -8.31 -6.43
C ARG A 314 -8.85 -7.48 -5.24
N ALA A 315 -7.87 -7.97 -4.48
CA ALA A 315 -7.33 -7.27 -3.32
C ALA A 315 -6.73 -5.90 -3.71
N ARG A 316 -6.08 -5.80 -4.88
CA ARG A 316 -5.55 -4.53 -5.39
C ARG A 316 -6.65 -3.53 -5.77
N TRP A 317 -7.72 -3.97 -6.42
CA TRP A 317 -8.83 -3.08 -6.76
C TRP A 317 -9.52 -2.54 -5.50
N LEU A 318 -9.74 -3.40 -4.50
CA LEU A 318 -10.30 -2.98 -3.22
C LEU A 318 -9.37 -2.03 -2.46
N LEU A 319 -8.05 -2.26 -2.49
CA LEU A 319 -7.07 -1.34 -1.92
C LEU A 319 -7.10 0.04 -2.62
N ALA A 320 -7.20 0.07 -3.95
CA ALA A 320 -7.29 1.31 -4.71
C ALA A 320 -8.56 2.11 -4.35
N LEU A 321 -9.70 1.43 -4.20
CA LEU A 321 -10.95 2.04 -3.72
C LEU A 321 -10.80 2.57 -2.29
N ALA A 322 -10.17 1.80 -1.39
CA ALA A 322 -9.93 2.21 -0.02
C ALA A 322 -9.07 3.49 0.06
N ARG A 323 -8.03 3.59 -0.76
CA ARG A 323 -7.18 4.79 -0.87
C ARG A 323 -7.97 5.99 -1.40
N ALA A 324 -8.76 5.79 -2.45
CA ALA A 324 -9.64 6.84 -2.98
C ALA A 324 -10.60 7.38 -1.91
N ASP A 325 -11.13 6.50 -1.07
CA ASP A 325 -12.00 6.88 0.05
C ASP A 325 -11.27 7.69 1.12
N LEU A 326 -10.01 7.35 1.45
CA LEU A 326 -9.21 8.18 2.35
C LEU A 326 -8.96 9.58 1.79
N HIS A 327 -8.71 9.70 0.48
CA HIS A 327 -8.57 11.00 -0.18
C HIS A 327 -9.88 11.80 -0.19
N ALA A 328 -11.02 11.12 -0.26
CA ALA A 328 -12.34 11.72 -0.20
C ALA A 328 -12.86 11.94 1.24
N ASP A 329 -12.01 11.75 2.25
CA ASP A 329 -12.29 11.86 3.69
C ASP A 329 -13.40 10.93 4.21
N ARG A 330 -13.40 9.67 3.74
CA ARG A 330 -14.37 8.61 4.09
C ARG A 330 -13.70 7.44 4.78
N PRO A 331 -13.09 7.64 5.96
CA PRO A 331 -12.22 6.65 6.58
C PRO A 331 -12.94 5.35 6.96
N ARG A 332 -14.24 5.38 7.27
CA ARG A 332 -15.01 4.18 7.59
C ARG A 332 -15.22 3.27 6.39
N ARG A 333 -15.56 3.85 5.23
CA ARG A 333 -15.73 3.11 3.98
C ARG A 333 -14.39 2.58 3.47
N ALA A 334 -13.34 3.39 3.57
CA ALA A 334 -11.96 2.96 3.32
C ALA A 334 -11.56 1.73 4.14
N LEU A 335 -11.86 1.75 5.45
CA LEU A 335 -11.58 0.63 6.34
C LEU A 335 -12.35 -0.63 5.94
N THR A 336 -13.61 -0.51 5.52
CA THR A 336 -14.40 -1.64 5.03
C THR A 336 -13.79 -2.26 3.79
N PHE A 337 -13.43 -1.46 2.78
CA PHE A 337 -12.75 -1.98 1.57
C PHE A 337 -11.43 -2.63 1.90
N ALA A 338 -10.61 -2.00 2.75
CA ALA A 338 -9.33 -2.58 3.16
C ALA A 338 -9.54 -3.92 3.89
N ARG A 339 -10.50 -4.02 4.81
CA ARG A 339 -10.81 -5.30 5.49
C ARG A 339 -11.28 -6.39 4.54
N LEU A 340 -12.10 -6.05 3.54
CA LEU A 340 -12.59 -7.00 2.53
C LEU A 340 -11.50 -7.43 1.54
N ALA A 341 -10.42 -6.65 1.42
CA ALA A 341 -9.24 -6.99 0.63
C ALA A 341 -8.27 -7.94 1.35
N VAL A 342 -8.38 -8.11 2.67
CA VAL A 342 -7.51 -8.99 3.46
C VAL A 342 -7.75 -10.45 3.09
N ASP A 343 -6.66 -11.15 2.79
CA ASP A 343 -6.62 -12.60 2.75
C ASP A 343 -6.67 -13.18 4.16
N LEU A 344 -7.80 -13.80 4.49
CA LEU A 344 -8.09 -14.37 5.80
C LEU A 344 -7.28 -15.64 6.13
N SER A 345 -6.58 -16.21 5.16
CA SER A 345 -5.67 -17.33 5.43
C SER A 345 -4.38 -16.90 6.16
N ALA A 346 -3.98 -15.64 6.01
CA ALA A 346 -2.80 -15.06 6.66
C ALA A 346 -3.03 -13.57 6.99
N PRO A 347 -4.04 -13.23 7.83
CA PRO A 347 -4.56 -11.85 7.96
C PRO A 347 -3.59 -10.87 8.63
N ARG A 348 -2.48 -11.35 9.20
CA ARG A 348 -1.47 -10.56 9.91
C ARG A 348 -0.09 -10.66 9.26
N GLU A 349 -0.02 -11.05 8.00
CA GLU A 349 1.23 -11.23 7.28
C GLU A 349 1.19 -10.49 5.94
N VAL A 350 2.33 -9.88 5.57
CA VAL A 350 2.55 -9.44 4.20
C VAL A 350 2.72 -10.69 3.32
N SER A 351 1.85 -10.84 2.33
CA SER A 351 1.78 -12.03 1.48
C SER A 351 1.46 -11.63 0.04
N PRO A 352 1.60 -12.53 -0.96
CA PRO A 352 1.31 -12.20 -2.36
C PRO A 352 -0.05 -11.53 -2.59
N VAL A 353 -1.05 -11.83 -1.76
CA VAL A 353 -2.37 -11.17 -1.76
C VAL A 353 -2.43 -9.99 -0.79
N ASN A 354 -1.90 -10.14 0.44
CA ASN A 354 -1.85 -9.07 1.44
C ASN A 354 -0.72 -8.07 1.16
N HIS A 355 -0.99 -7.13 0.24
CA HIS A 355 -0.06 -6.08 -0.15
C HIS A 355 0.34 -5.17 1.05
N PRO A 356 1.60 -4.73 1.18
CA PRO A 356 2.03 -3.83 2.27
C PRO A 356 1.18 -2.56 2.41
N GLY A 357 0.77 -2.00 1.28
CA GLY A 357 -0.10 -0.82 1.23
C GLY A 357 -1.45 -1.02 1.93
N LEU A 358 -1.92 -2.26 2.04
CA LEU A 358 -3.17 -2.61 2.73
C LEU A 358 -3.12 -2.24 4.22
N PHE A 359 -2.04 -2.64 4.88
CA PHE A 359 -1.83 -2.39 6.30
C PHE A 359 -1.64 -0.91 6.61
N GLY A 360 -0.92 -0.18 5.75
CA GLY A 360 -0.80 1.28 5.86
C GLY A 360 -2.14 2.01 5.68
N THR A 361 -2.95 1.57 4.71
CA THR A 361 -4.31 2.11 4.48
C THR A 361 -5.27 1.78 5.64
N MET A 362 -5.21 0.56 6.20
CA MET A 362 -5.98 0.20 7.39
C MET A 362 -5.58 1.06 8.59
N ALA A 363 -4.29 1.26 8.82
CA ALA A 363 -3.79 2.07 9.93
C ALA A 363 -4.27 3.53 9.82
N GLU A 364 -4.17 4.14 8.63
CA GLU A 364 -4.68 5.50 8.42
C GLU A 364 -6.20 5.60 8.60
N ALA A 365 -6.96 4.68 8.01
CA ALA A 365 -8.41 4.67 8.13
C ALA A 365 -8.87 4.58 9.60
N GLN A 366 -8.16 3.79 10.41
CA GLN A 366 -8.44 3.65 11.83
C GLN A 366 -8.02 4.87 12.64
N ALA A 367 -6.84 5.43 12.36
CA ALA A 367 -6.38 6.66 13.00
C ALA A 367 -7.34 7.84 12.73
N ARG A 368 -7.76 8.06 11.48
CA ARG A 368 -8.77 9.07 11.13
C ARG A 368 -10.14 8.82 11.76
N SER A 369 -10.46 7.55 12.08
CA SER A 369 -11.71 7.17 12.75
C SER A 369 -11.63 7.24 14.28
N GLY A 370 -10.48 7.64 14.85
CA GLY A 370 -10.28 7.73 16.30
C GLY A 370 -9.90 6.40 17.00
N TYR A 371 -9.63 5.35 16.22
CA TYR A 371 -9.23 4.02 16.70
C TYR A 371 -7.70 3.87 16.68
N HIS A 372 -7.01 4.70 17.47
CA HIS A 372 -5.54 4.83 17.41
C HIS A 372 -4.78 3.57 17.84
N ARG A 373 -5.33 2.77 18.77
CA ARG A 373 -4.70 1.50 19.19
C ARG A 373 -4.79 0.46 18.08
N GLU A 374 -5.96 0.37 17.48
CA GLU A 374 -6.20 -0.54 16.37
C GLU A 374 -5.40 -0.10 15.12
N ALA A 375 -5.12 1.20 14.96
CA ALA A 375 -4.20 1.70 13.95
C ALA A 375 -2.75 1.20 14.15
N LEU A 376 -2.27 1.12 15.40
CA LEU A 376 -0.98 0.50 15.73
C LEU A 376 -0.98 -0.99 15.42
N ASP A 377 -2.05 -1.70 15.79
CA ASP A 377 -2.20 -3.13 15.49
C ASP A 377 -2.20 -3.39 13.99
N ALA A 378 -2.79 -2.50 13.19
CA ALA A 378 -2.80 -2.58 11.74
C ALA A 378 -1.40 -2.43 11.12
N LEU A 379 -0.47 -1.73 11.76
CA LEU A 379 0.93 -1.61 11.29
C LEU A 379 1.80 -2.81 11.66
N ALA A 380 1.41 -3.64 12.63
CA ALA A 380 2.23 -4.74 13.13
C ALA A 380 2.75 -5.70 12.03
N PRO A 381 1.96 -6.07 11.00
CA PRO A 381 2.46 -6.91 9.90
C PRO A 381 3.60 -6.26 9.10
N LEU A 382 3.63 -4.93 8.99
CA LEU A 382 4.69 -4.22 8.29
C LEU A 382 5.95 -4.15 9.15
N SER A 383 5.81 -3.87 10.44
CA SER A 383 6.95 -3.65 11.35
C SER A 383 7.92 -4.84 11.45
N LEU A 384 7.45 -6.06 11.17
CA LEU A 384 8.30 -7.27 11.11
C LEU A 384 9.39 -7.19 10.03
N HIS A 385 9.15 -6.45 8.97
CA HIS A 385 10.03 -6.37 7.80
C HIS A 385 10.53 -4.94 7.52
N ARG A 386 10.12 -3.98 8.35
CA ARG A 386 10.29 -2.54 8.10
C ARG A 386 10.77 -1.84 9.37
N PRO A 387 12.09 -1.91 9.67
CA PRO A 387 12.65 -1.27 10.86
C PRO A 387 12.49 0.26 10.84
N ASP A 388 12.25 0.85 9.67
CA ASP A 388 11.93 2.26 9.50
C ASP A 388 10.62 2.68 10.18
N LEU A 389 9.70 1.75 10.45
CA LEU A 389 8.40 2.07 11.05
C LEU A 389 8.45 2.44 12.53
N VAL A 390 9.56 2.18 13.24
CA VAL A 390 9.68 2.40 14.68
C VAL A 390 9.24 3.81 15.09
N GLY A 391 9.66 4.84 14.35
CA GLY A 391 9.31 6.23 14.67
C GLY A 391 7.84 6.56 14.43
N LEU A 392 7.21 5.94 13.43
CA LEU A 392 5.78 6.12 13.19
C LEU A 392 4.95 5.39 14.24
N THR A 393 5.37 4.18 14.63
CA THR A 393 4.74 3.40 15.70
C THR A 393 4.84 4.13 17.04
N GLU A 394 5.99 4.70 17.40
CA GLU A 394 6.14 5.50 18.62
C GLU A 394 5.23 6.75 18.58
N LEU A 395 5.21 7.47 17.46
CA LEU A 395 4.38 8.67 17.30
C LEU A 395 2.86 8.38 17.38
N LEU A 396 2.39 7.29 16.75
CA LEU A 396 1.01 6.84 16.88
C LEU A 396 0.71 6.35 18.31
N GLY A 397 1.69 5.75 18.98
CA GLY A 397 1.61 5.36 20.39
C GLY A 397 1.39 6.56 21.31
N ASP A 398 2.19 7.62 21.12
CA ASP A 398 2.04 8.88 21.84
C ASP A 398 0.66 9.49 21.60
N TRP A 399 0.18 9.50 20.35
CA TRP A 399 -1.16 9.99 20.05
C TRP A 399 -2.26 9.17 20.74
N ALA A 400 -2.16 7.83 20.68
CA ALA A 400 -3.11 6.94 21.32
C ALA A 400 -3.14 7.11 22.86
N ILE A 401 -1.98 7.33 23.48
CA ILE A 401 -1.87 7.63 24.91
C ILE A 401 -2.56 8.95 25.22
N LEU A 402 -2.23 10.02 24.49
CA LEU A 402 -2.80 11.35 24.72
C LEU A 402 -4.33 11.34 24.64
N VAL A 403 -4.91 10.71 23.60
CA VAL A 403 -6.37 10.55 23.47
C VAL A 403 -6.95 9.67 24.59
N GLY A 404 -6.20 8.67 25.07
CA GLY A 404 -6.63 7.74 26.11
C GLY A 404 -6.57 8.29 27.53
N LEU A 405 -5.84 9.38 27.79
CA LEU A 405 -5.64 9.92 29.15
C LEU A 405 -6.96 10.33 29.83
N ASP A 406 -7.96 10.81 29.09
CA ASP A 406 -9.25 11.17 29.69
C ASP A 406 -10.20 10.00 29.93
N ARG A 407 -9.89 8.80 29.41
CA ARG A 407 -10.74 7.61 29.58
C ARG A 407 -10.60 6.93 30.94
N HIS A 408 -10.14 7.66 31.97
CA HIS A 408 -10.09 7.23 33.36
C HIS A 408 -11.52 7.00 33.90
N GLY A 409 -12.16 5.88 33.53
CA GLY A 409 -13.48 5.52 34.05
C GLY A 409 -14.36 4.62 33.18
N GLU A 410 -14.03 4.39 31.91
CA GLU A 410 -14.87 3.55 31.02
C GLU A 410 -14.35 2.10 30.88
N SER A 411 -13.59 1.61 31.86
CA SER A 411 -13.40 0.16 32.01
C SER A 411 -14.70 -0.45 32.55
N LYS A 412 -15.67 -0.66 31.64
CA LYS A 412 -16.74 -1.62 31.90
C LYS A 412 -16.16 -3.02 31.75
N GLU A 413 -15.64 -3.55 32.86
CA GLU A 413 -15.95 -4.94 33.17
C GLU A 413 -17.48 -5.02 33.27
N ASN A 414 -18.12 -5.47 32.19
CA ASN A 414 -19.51 -5.94 32.15
C ASN A 414 -19.58 -7.11 31.17
#